data_AF-A0A8J3DHT7-F1
#
_entry.id   AF-A0A8J3DHT7-F1
#
_cell.length_a   1.000
_cell.length_b   1.000
_cell.length_c   1.000
_cell.angle_alpha   90.00
_cell.angle_beta   90.00
_cell.angle_gamma   90.00
#
_symmetry.space_group_name_H-M   'P 1'
#
loop_
_entity.id
_entity.type
_entity.pdbx_description
1 polymer ?
#
loop_
_entity_poly.entity_id
_entity_poly.type
_entity_poly.pdbx_seq_one_letter_code
_entity_poly.pdbx_strand_id
1 'polypeptide(L)'
;MKDSDAELLTRYFDGECPPTEKAAAEHLLREDPDAAEWLAKMAEQQQQWRELPSVLSEDDITSDWQSLQARLFTAEPETEQPKVINWMAWSRYWTWGAAAAVFALASVIFLFPRSEPSLPRSPYNAVDLVETDLEGATPIVYVDKLSGWSVVWVDESPAG
;
A
#
# COMPACT_ATOMS: atom_id res chain seq x y z
N MET A 1 28.78 -10.45 5.25
CA MET A 1 27.88 -10.02 6.35
C MET A 1 26.63 -10.93 6.43
N LYS A 2 26.17 -11.29 7.64
CA LYS A 2 24.91 -12.04 7.86
C LYS A 2 23.72 -11.09 7.97
N ASP A 3 22.50 -11.58 7.75
CA ASP A 3 21.28 -10.77 7.84
C ASP A 3 21.07 -10.16 9.25
N SER A 4 21.39 -10.92 10.30
CA SER A 4 21.34 -10.45 11.70
C SER A 4 22.27 -9.27 11.97
N ASP A 5 23.42 -9.27 11.30
CA ASP A 5 24.48 -8.28 11.48
C ASP A 5 24.09 -6.99 10.76
N ALA A 6 23.48 -7.11 9.58
CA ALA A 6 22.89 -5.99 8.84
C ALA A 6 21.79 -5.30 9.65
N GLU A 7 20.86 -6.06 10.23
CA GLU A 7 19.77 -5.52 11.04
C GLU A 7 20.27 -4.76 12.28
N LEU A 8 21.30 -5.30 12.96
CA LEU A 8 21.96 -4.62 14.08
C LEU A 8 22.60 -3.30 13.64
N LEU A 9 23.27 -3.29 12.48
CA LEU A 9 23.91 -2.08 11.94
C LEU A 9 22.89 -1.04 11.47
N THR A 10 21.75 -1.46 10.90
CA THR A 10 20.62 -0.55 10.58
C THR A 10 20.13 0.17 11.83
N ARG A 11 19.77 -0.60 12.88
CA ARG A 11 19.32 -0.01 14.16
C ARG A 11 20.38 0.88 14.79
N TYR A 12 21.66 0.52 14.65
CA TYR A 12 22.77 1.36 15.12
C TYR A 12 22.88 2.68 14.32
N PHE A 13 22.74 2.63 12.99
CA PHE A 13 22.75 3.80 12.12
C PHE A 13 21.58 4.75 12.40
N ASP A 14 20.39 4.21 12.60
CA ASP A 14 19.18 4.98 12.89
C ASP A 14 19.16 5.56 14.32
N GLY A 15 20.09 5.14 15.19
CA GLY A 15 20.17 5.56 16.58
C GLY A 15 19.18 4.85 17.50
N GLU A 16 18.50 3.81 17.01
CA GLU A 16 17.53 2.99 17.75
C GLU A 16 18.19 1.81 18.49
N CYS A 17 19.51 1.64 18.38
CA CYS A 17 20.22 0.55 19.01
C CYS A 17 20.33 0.73 20.54
N PRO A 18 19.82 -0.22 21.35
CA PRO A 18 19.89 -0.13 22.80
C PRO A 18 21.35 -0.21 23.29
N PRO A 19 21.66 0.32 24.49
CA PRO A 19 23.04 0.35 25.01
C PRO A 19 23.72 -1.02 25.09
N THR A 20 22.94 -2.08 25.30
CA THR A 20 23.40 -3.47 25.37
C THR A 20 23.89 -4.00 24.03
N GLU A 21 23.32 -3.54 22.93
CA GLU A 21 23.64 -3.98 21.57
C GLU A 21 24.65 -3.06 20.87
N LYS A 22 24.76 -1.81 21.34
CA LYS A 22 25.72 -0.83 20.81
C LYS A 22 27.16 -1.33 20.85
N ALA A 23 27.57 -1.97 21.95
CA ALA A 23 28.91 -2.54 22.06
C ALA A 23 29.15 -3.68 21.04
N ALA A 24 28.12 -4.46 20.71
CA ALA A 24 28.20 -5.51 19.70
C ALA A 24 28.32 -4.92 18.28
N ALA A 25 27.57 -3.86 17.98
CA ALA A 25 27.68 -3.15 16.71
C ALA A 25 29.06 -2.50 16.52
N GLU A 26 29.58 -1.82 17.56
CA GLU A 26 30.93 -1.23 17.53
C GLU A 26 32.04 -2.27 17.42
N HIS A 27 31.86 -3.45 18.03
CA HIS A 27 32.77 -4.57 17.88
C HIS A 27 32.76 -5.11 16.45
N LEU A 28 31.56 -5.33 15.89
CA LEU A 28 31.37 -5.79 14.53
C LEU A 28 32.02 -4.84 13.51
N LEU A 29 31.84 -3.53 13.69
CA LEU A 29 32.48 -2.50 12.83
C LEU A 29 34.01 -2.50 12.89
N ARG A 30 34.59 -3.02 13.97
CA ARG A 30 36.03 -3.07 14.16
C ARG A 30 36.65 -4.34 13.57
N GLU A 31 35.89 -5.43 13.56
CA GLU A 31 36.36 -6.74 13.09
C GLU A 31 36.01 -7.03 11.63
N ASP A 32 34.87 -6.56 11.15
CA ASP A 32 34.37 -6.84 9.81
C ASP A 32 34.46 -5.60 8.89
N PRO A 33 35.35 -5.58 7.89
CA PRO A 33 35.42 -4.48 6.93
C PRO A 33 34.15 -4.33 6.08
N ASP A 34 33.40 -5.43 5.84
CA ASP A 34 32.15 -5.37 5.09
C ASP A 34 31.09 -4.57 5.85
N ALA A 35 31.09 -4.64 7.19
CA ALA A 35 30.19 -3.87 8.05
C ALA A 35 30.45 -2.37 7.94
N ALA A 36 31.71 -1.96 7.89
CA ALA A 36 32.10 -0.57 7.70
C ALA A 36 31.72 -0.05 6.30
N GLU A 37 31.91 -0.86 5.25
CA GLU A 37 31.49 -0.52 3.89
C GLU A 37 29.97 -0.39 3.79
N TRP A 38 29.23 -1.27 4.47
CA TRP A 38 27.77 -1.22 4.50
C TRP A 38 27.25 0.07 5.15
N LEU A 39 27.81 0.49 6.30
CA LEU A 39 27.46 1.77 6.93
C LEU A 39 27.80 2.96 6.04
N ALA A 40 28.94 2.93 5.34
CA ALA A 40 29.31 3.99 4.41
C ALA A 40 28.28 4.12 3.27
N LYS A 41 27.80 3.01 2.71
CA LYS A 41 26.73 3.00 1.70
C LYS A 41 25.41 3.56 2.22
N MET A 42 25.03 3.22 3.46
CA MET A 42 23.83 3.79 4.09
C MET A 42 23.95 5.31 4.29
N ALA A 43 25.10 5.78 4.75
CA ALA A 43 25.37 7.21 4.90
C ALA A 43 25.32 7.95 3.54
N GLU A 44 25.88 7.35 2.49
CA GLU A 44 25.82 7.89 1.12
C GLU A 44 24.38 7.98 0.61
N GLN A 45 23.58 6.93 0.78
CA GLN A 45 22.17 6.95 0.37
C GLN A 45 21.36 8.00 1.13
N GLN A 46 21.59 8.13 2.44
CA GLN A 46 20.94 9.16 3.24
C GLN A 46 21.33 10.56 2.76
N GLN A 47 22.59 10.77 2.39
CA GLN A 47 23.05 12.03 1.82
C GLN A 47 22.39 12.32 0.47
N GLN A 48 22.31 11.32 -0.42
CA GLN A 48 21.62 11.45 -1.71
C GLN A 48 20.17 11.88 -1.50
N TRP A 49 19.45 11.30 -0.54
CA TRP A 49 18.08 11.70 -0.23
C TRP A 49 17.95 13.13 0.32
N ARG A 50 18.94 13.60 1.08
CA ARG A 50 18.97 14.99 1.57
C ARG A 50 19.31 15.99 0.47
N GLU A 51 20.08 15.58 -0.53
CA GLU A 51 20.45 16.40 -1.68
C GLU A 51 19.36 16.43 -2.76
N LEU A 52 18.41 15.49 -2.74
CA LEU A 52 17.24 15.59 -3.59
C LEU A 52 16.54 16.93 -3.30
N PRO A 53 16.31 17.77 -4.33
CA PRO A 53 15.58 19.01 -4.14
C PRO A 53 14.24 18.66 -3.51
N SER A 54 13.85 19.36 -2.45
CA SER A 54 12.51 19.24 -1.89
C SER A 54 11.52 19.52 -3.02
N VAL A 55 10.93 18.45 -3.56
CA VAL A 55 10.05 18.52 -4.73
C VAL A 55 8.80 19.35 -4.43
N LEU A 56 8.53 19.57 -3.14
CA LEU A 56 7.41 20.33 -2.65
C LEU A 56 7.95 21.57 -1.94
N SER A 57 7.68 22.75 -2.52
CA SER A 57 7.70 23.98 -1.74
C SER A 57 6.58 23.91 -0.69
N GLU A 58 6.79 24.53 0.47
CA GLU A 58 5.74 24.64 1.49
C GLU A 58 4.48 25.35 0.94
N ASP A 59 4.70 26.27 0.00
CA ASP A 59 3.64 26.94 -0.76
C ASP A 59 2.87 25.98 -1.68
N ASP A 60 3.57 25.02 -2.29
CA ASP A 60 2.96 24.02 -3.19
C ASP A 60 2.06 23.07 -2.40
N ILE A 61 2.52 22.62 -1.21
CA ILE A 61 1.73 21.75 -0.33
C ILE A 61 0.41 22.42 0.07
N THR A 62 0.49 23.71 0.44
CA THR A 62 -0.69 24.47 0.87
C THR A 62 -1.67 24.67 -0.28
N SER A 63 -1.16 25.01 -1.47
CA SER A 63 -1.98 25.16 -2.69
C SER A 63 -2.63 23.84 -3.11
N ASP A 64 -1.86 22.74 -3.14
CA ASP A 64 -2.36 21.43 -3.51
C ASP A 64 -3.42 20.93 -2.52
N TRP A 65 -3.20 21.15 -1.22
CA TRP A 65 -4.17 20.81 -0.19
C TRP A 65 -5.47 21.61 -0.34
N GLN A 66 -5.39 22.92 -0.58
CA GLN A 66 -6.57 23.74 -0.85
C GLN A 66 -7.32 23.27 -2.10
N SER A 67 -6.60 22.85 -3.15
CA SER A 67 -7.22 22.31 -4.37
C SER A 67 -7.95 20.99 -4.11
N LEU A 68 -7.38 20.10 -3.30
CA LEU A 68 -7.99 18.84 -2.89
C LEU A 68 -9.23 19.09 -2.03
N GLN A 69 -9.12 20.02 -1.08
CA GLN A 69 -10.22 20.43 -0.24
C GLN A 69 -11.38 20.97 -1.08
N ALA A 70 -11.10 21.87 -2.03
CA ALA A 70 -12.10 22.39 -2.95
C ALA A 70 -12.78 21.27 -3.74
N ARG A 71 -12.03 20.29 -4.27
CA ARG A 71 -12.62 19.15 -4.98
C ARG A 71 -13.50 18.26 -4.09
N LEU A 72 -13.10 18.01 -2.85
CA LEU A 72 -13.89 17.19 -1.93
C LEU A 72 -15.19 17.88 -1.48
N PHE A 73 -15.16 19.19 -1.28
CA PHE A 73 -16.31 19.95 -0.77
C PHE A 73 -17.17 20.62 -1.86
N THR A 74 -16.66 20.72 -3.08
CA THR A 74 -17.37 21.30 -4.25
C THR A 74 -17.78 20.22 -5.26
N ALA A 75 -17.41 18.96 -5.04
CA ALA A 75 -18.03 17.84 -5.73
C ALA A 75 -19.49 17.73 -5.26
N GLU A 76 -20.36 18.54 -5.86
CA GLU A 76 -21.74 18.14 -6.05
C GLU A 76 -21.71 16.74 -6.67
N PRO A 77 -22.58 15.81 -6.23
CA PRO A 77 -22.66 14.51 -6.87
C PRO A 77 -22.91 14.79 -8.35
N GLU A 78 -21.97 14.43 -9.22
CA GLU A 78 -22.23 14.40 -10.65
C GLU A 78 -23.45 13.50 -10.81
N THR A 79 -24.63 14.12 -10.95
CA THR A 79 -25.81 13.48 -11.49
C THR A 79 -25.44 13.14 -12.92
N GLU A 80 -24.72 12.03 -13.10
CA GLU A 80 -24.51 11.37 -14.37
C GLU A 80 -25.91 11.21 -14.96
N GLN A 81 -26.26 12.07 -15.91
CA GLN A 81 -27.46 11.86 -16.68
C GLN A 81 -27.32 10.48 -17.30
N PRO A 82 -28.29 9.56 -17.10
CA PRO A 82 -28.18 8.22 -17.64
C PRO A 82 -28.07 8.35 -19.15
N LYS A 83 -26.88 8.11 -19.70
CA LYS A 83 -26.70 7.92 -21.13
C LYS A 83 -27.60 6.74 -21.48
N VAL A 84 -28.71 7.03 -22.14
CA VAL A 84 -29.61 6.02 -22.70
C VAL A 84 -28.79 5.19 -23.68
N ILE A 85 -28.31 4.05 -23.17
CA ILE A 85 -27.60 3.05 -23.97
C ILE A 85 -28.62 2.58 -25.01
N ASN A 86 -28.35 2.91 -26.28
CA ASN A 86 -29.17 2.48 -27.39
C ASN A 86 -29.01 0.96 -27.58
N TRP A 87 -29.79 0.20 -26.83
CA TRP A 87 -29.79 -1.27 -26.77
C TRP A 87 -29.90 -1.93 -28.16
N MET A 88 -30.55 -1.27 -29.13
CA MET A 88 -30.67 -1.77 -30.50
C MET A 88 -29.36 -1.71 -31.30
N ALA A 89 -28.42 -0.84 -30.95
CA ALA A 89 -27.11 -0.79 -31.60
C ALA A 89 -26.20 -1.94 -31.12
N TRP A 90 -26.40 -2.44 -29.90
CA TRP A 90 -25.54 -3.45 -29.29
C TRP A 90 -25.83 -4.87 -29.78
N SER A 91 -27.08 -5.17 -30.17
CA SER A 91 -27.50 -6.51 -30.61
C SER A 91 -26.93 -6.93 -31.98
N ARG A 92 -26.57 -5.98 -32.86
CA ARG A 92 -25.97 -6.30 -34.17
C ARG A 92 -24.53 -6.80 -34.10
N TYR A 93 -23.79 -6.49 -33.04
CA TYR A 93 -22.39 -6.91 -32.89
C TYR A 93 -22.22 -8.24 -32.13
N TRP A 94 -23.26 -8.73 -31.44
CA TRP A 94 -23.16 -9.93 -30.61
C TRP A 94 -23.14 -11.24 -31.41
N THR A 95 -23.82 -11.30 -32.57
CA THR A 95 -23.97 -12.57 -33.29
C THR A 95 -22.70 -13.06 -34.00
N TRP A 96 -21.74 -12.17 -34.28
CA TRP A 96 -20.50 -12.54 -35.00
C TRP A 96 -19.32 -12.83 -34.05
N GLY A 97 -19.33 -12.28 -32.83
CA GLY A 97 -18.23 -12.47 -31.85
C GLY A 97 -18.34 -13.73 -30.99
N ALA A 98 -19.55 -14.25 -30.76
CA ALA A 98 -19.76 -15.33 -29.79
C ALA A 98 -19.20 -16.69 -30.25
N ALA A 99 -19.17 -16.98 -31.55
CA ALA A 99 -18.73 -18.29 -32.06
C ALA A 99 -17.21 -18.50 -31.88
N ALA A 100 -16.40 -17.46 -32.03
CA ALA A 100 -14.95 -17.55 -31.89
C ALA A 100 -14.51 -17.73 -30.42
N ALA A 101 -15.20 -17.08 -29.48
CA ALA A 101 -14.89 -17.17 -28.06
C ALA A 101 -15.14 -18.58 -27.48
N VAL A 102 -16.21 -19.26 -27.92
CA VAL A 102 -16.53 -20.62 -27.44
C VAL A 102 -15.50 -21.64 -27.93
N PHE A 103 -15.05 -21.54 -29.19
CA PHE A 103 -14.00 -22.43 -29.71
C PHE A 103 -12.65 -22.19 -29.04
N ALA A 104 -12.29 -20.95 -28.74
CA ALA A 104 -11.07 -20.62 -28.01
C ALA A 104 -11.13 -21.08 -26.54
N LEU A 105 -12.29 -21.00 -25.87
CA LEU A 105 -12.42 -21.47 -24.49
C LEU A 105 -12.36 -23.00 -24.40
N ALA A 106 -12.96 -23.70 -25.36
CA ALA A 106 -12.96 -25.16 -25.41
C ALA A 106 -11.56 -25.74 -25.66
N SER A 107 -10.72 -25.08 -26.49
CA SER A 107 -9.36 -25.55 -26.76
C SER A 107 -8.42 -25.39 -25.56
N VAL A 108 -8.60 -24.33 -24.76
CA VAL A 108 -7.83 -24.12 -23.52
C VAL A 108 -8.13 -25.19 -22.46
N ILE A 109 -9.39 -25.63 -22.34
CA ILE A 109 -9.76 -26.67 -21.35
C ILE A 109 -9.22 -28.06 -21.76
N PHE A 110 -9.14 -28.35 -23.06
CA PHE A 110 -8.71 -29.67 -23.55
C PHE A 110 -7.19 -29.84 -23.60
N LEU A 111 -6.43 -28.76 -23.88
CA LEU A 111 -4.97 -28.81 -23.95
C LEU A 111 -4.27 -28.60 -22.59
N PHE A 112 -4.97 -28.04 -21.60
CA PHE A 112 -4.43 -27.81 -20.27
C PHE A 112 -5.30 -28.50 -19.21
N PRO A 113 -5.03 -29.79 -18.86
CA PRO A 113 -5.69 -30.43 -17.74
C PRO A 113 -5.46 -29.60 -16.48
N ARG A 114 -6.55 -29.15 -15.85
CA ARG A 114 -6.54 -28.25 -14.69
C ARG A 114 -5.69 -28.83 -13.56
N SER A 115 -4.58 -28.18 -13.24
CA SER A 115 -4.06 -28.19 -11.87
C SER A 115 -5.18 -27.67 -10.97
N GLU A 116 -5.45 -28.37 -9.87
CA GLU A 116 -6.40 -27.91 -8.86
C GLU A 116 -6.06 -26.45 -8.49
N PRO A 117 -7.04 -25.53 -8.53
CA PRO A 117 -6.81 -24.19 -8.01
C PRO A 117 -6.64 -24.34 -6.51
N SER A 118 -5.38 -24.35 -6.04
CA SER A 118 -5.10 -23.95 -4.67
C SER A 118 -5.59 -22.52 -4.56
N LEU A 119 -6.79 -22.34 -4.00
CA LEU A 119 -7.28 -21.04 -3.62
C LEU A 119 -6.14 -20.38 -2.83
N PRO A 120 -5.64 -19.20 -3.24
CA PRO A 120 -4.75 -18.47 -2.36
C PRO A 120 -5.57 -18.26 -1.08
N ARG A 121 -5.12 -18.85 0.03
CA ARG A 121 -5.51 -18.40 1.36
C ARG A 121 -5.13 -16.94 1.37
N SER A 122 -6.12 -16.07 1.21
CA SER A 122 -5.96 -14.63 1.30
C SER A 122 -5.24 -14.34 2.63
N PRO A 123 -4.01 -13.80 2.61
CA PRO A 123 -3.37 -13.30 3.81
C PRO A 123 -3.84 -11.89 4.17
N TYR A 124 -4.86 -11.36 3.49
CA TYR A 124 -5.32 -9.99 3.68
C TYR A 124 -6.12 -9.86 4.97
N ASN A 125 -5.44 -9.33 5.99
CA ASN A 125 -5.91 -8.54 7.14
C ASN A 125 -7.42 -8.27 7.15
N ALA A 126 -8.21 -9.26 7.56
CA ALA A 126 -9.52 -8.97 8.11
C ALA A 126 -9.25 -8.45 9.52
N VAL A 127 -9.49 -7.15 9.74
CA VAL A 127 -9.56 -6.60 11.08
C VAL A 127 -10.78 -7.24 11.75
N ASP A 128 -10.54 -8.32 12.50
CA ASP A 128 -11.59 -9.14 13.11
C ASP A 128 -12.15 -8.45 14.38
N LEU A 129 -11.31 -7.67 15.06
CA LEU A 129 -11.68 -6.92 16.24
C LEU A 129 -10.79 -5.67 16.41
N VAL A 130 -11.40 -4.54 16.72
CA VAL A 130 -10.71 -3.32 17.19
C VAL A 130 -11.18 -3.05 18.60
N GLU A 131 -10.30 -3.25 19.58
CA GLU A 131 -10.53 -2.84 20.97
C GLU A 131 -9.97 -1.43 21.16
N THR A 132 -10.71 -0.58 21.88
CA THR A 132 -10.28 0.76 22.26
C THR A 132 -10.42 0.93 23.76
N ASP A 133 -9.35 1.43 24.40
CA ASP A 133 -9.33 1.74 25.84
C ASP A 133 -9.99 3.10 26.17
N LEU A 134 -10.52 3.79 25.16
CA LEU A 134 -11.13 5.10 25.32
C LEU A 134 -12.62 4.94 25.71
N GLU A 135 -12.98 5.39 26.91
CA GLU A 135 -14.36 5.36 27.37
C GLU A 135 -15.26 6.24 26.48
N GLY A 136 -16.28 5.63 25.86
CA GLY A 136 -17.26 6.33 25.01
C GLY A 136 -16.85 6.51 23.54
N ALA A 137 -15.66 6.06 23.15
CA ALA A 137 -15.19 6.10 21.78
C ALA A 137 -15.83 5.00 20.92
N THR A 138 -16.26 5.35 19.70
CA THR A 138 -16.75 4.36 18.72
C THR A 138 -15.70 4.16 17.62
N PRO A 139 -15.09 2.97 17.49
CA PRO A 139 -14.16 2.71 16.40
C PRO A 139 -14.92 2.57 15.07
N ILE A 140 -14.42 3.24 14.03
CA ILE A 140 -14.92 3.14 12.66
C ILE A 140 -13.83 2.51 11.81
N VAL A 141 -14.17 1.42 11.12
CA VAL A 141 -13.25 0.64 10.28
C VAL A 141 -13.71 0.73 8.83
N TYR A 142 -12.83 1.23 7.97
CA TYR A 142 -13.01 1.21 6.52
C TYR A 142 -12.02 0.24 5.88
N VAL A 143 -12.53 -0.68 5.07
CA VAL A 143 -11.72 -1.65 4.31
C VAL A 143 -11.94 -1.43 2.82
N ASP A 144 -10.88 -1.02 2.12
CA ASP A 144 -10.90 -0.92 0.66
C ASP A 144 -10.63 -2.30 0.04
N LYS A 145 -11.65 -2.86 -0.62
CA LYS A 145 -11.59 -4.18 -1.25
C LYS A 145 -10.69 -4.25 -2.48
N LEU A 146 -10.37 -3.11 -3.10
CA LEU A 146 -9.54 -3.07 -4.31
C LEU A 146 -8.05 -2.96 -3.97
N SER A 147 -7.70 -2.12 -3.00
CA SER A 147 -6.31 -1.90 -2.58
C SER A 147 -5.86 -2.84 -1.45
N GLY A 148 -6.78 -3.41 -0.67
CA GLY A 148 -6.47 -4.24 0.50
C GLY A 148 -6.08 -3.43 1.75
N TRP A 149 -6.25 -2.11 1.72
CA TRP A 149 -5.93 -1.23 2.85
C TRP A 149 -7.09 -1.18 3.85
N SER A 150 -6.74 -1.12 5.14
CA SER A 150 -7.69 -0.91 6.24
C SER A 150 -7.33 0.38 6.96
N VAL A 151 -8.30 1.28 7.11
CA VAL A 151 -8.16 2.53 7.85
C VAL A 151 -9.06 2.44 9.08
N VAL A 152 -8.49 2.65 10.25
CA VAL A 152 -9.19 2.64 11.54
C VAL A 152 -9.06 4.01 12.16
N TRP A 153 -10.18 4.62 12.54
CA TRP A 153 -10.20 5.85 13.32
C TRP A 153 -11.26 5.77 14.40
N VAL A 154 -11.14 6.67 15.37
CA VAL A 154 -12.00 6.72 16.55
C VAL A 154 -12.78 8.02 16.53
N ASP A 155 -14.09 7.93 16.67
CA ASP A 155 -14.95 9.10 16.86
C ASP A 155 -15.21 9.31 18.35
N GLU A 156 -14.72 10.43 18.88
CA GLU A 156 -14.96 10.89 20.24
C GLU A 156 -16.26 11.69 20.27
N SER A 157 -17.39 11.02 20.06
CA SER A 157 -18.68 11.68 20.20
C SER A 157 -18.97 11.85 21.69
N PRO A 158 -19.06 13.08 22.24
CA PRO A 158 -19.40 13.26 23.64
C PRO A 158 -20.80 12.69 23.89
N ALA A 159 -20.90 11.74 24.82
CA ALA A 159 -22.19 11.29 25.32
C ALA A 159 -22.96 12.52 25.83
N GLY A 160 -24.16 12.75 25.27
CA GLY A 160 -25.02 13.87 25.62
C GLY A 160 -25.42 13.92 27.09
#